data_AF-A0A817NHJ6-F1
#
_entry.id   AF-A0A817NHJ6-F1
#
_cell.length_a   1.000
_cell.length_b   1.000
_cell.length_c   1.000
_cell.angle_alpha   90.00
_cell.angle_beta   90.00
_cell.angle_gamma   90.00
#
_symmetry.space_group_name_H-M   'P 1'
#
loop_
_entity.id
_entity.type
_entity.pdbx_description
1 polymer ?
#
loop_
_entity_poly.entity_id
_entity_poly.type
_entity_poly.pdbx_seq_one_letter_code
_entity_poly.pdbx_strand_id
1 'polypeptide(L)'
;QQLRPKHGRHRQWFRYALLRAGQYCSSFEDFEETRRFIEMTFLTNGFSLDFIEYHLRQFYSKFYRSENQIKDINGRTYRILRRELFRQVDAQKRELQEEQQLQKNHQLIDLHYLFDWGSLCQFNETFYQGGKC
;
A
#
# COMPACT_ATOMS: atom_id res chain seq x y z
N GLN A 1 -11.22 20.42 22.91
CA GLN A 1 -10.03 19.78 22.31
C GLN A 1 -10.50 18.81 21.23
N GLN A 2 -10.49 19.22 19.95
CA GLN A 2 -10.80 18.33 18.82
C GLN A 2 -9.49 17.83 18.22
N LEU A 3 -9.12 16.59 18.51
CA LEU A 3 -8.02 15.91 17.85
C LEU A 3 -8.47 15.58 16.41
N ARG A 4 -8.14 16.46 15.45
CA ARG A 4 -8.30 16.12 14.03
C ARG A 4 -7.46 14.86 13.75
N PRO A 5 -8.03 13.78 13.19
CA PRO A 5 -7.26 12.59 12.92
C PRO A 5 -6.23 12.88 11.83
N LYS A 6 -5.02 12.35 11.98
CA LYS A 6 -3.95 12.41 10.96
C LYS A 6 -4.46 11.76 9.66
N HIS A 7 -5.04 12.54 8.75
CA HIS A 7 -5.75 12.10 7.55
C HIS A 7 -4.97 11.07 6.70
N GLY A 8 -3.64 11.15 6.67
CA GLY A 8 -2.79 10.21 5.94
C GLY A 8 -2.87 8.75 6.43
N ARG A 9 -3.01 8.52 7.75
CA ARG A 9 -3.05 7.16 8.33
C ARG A 9 -4.36 6.45 8.00
N HIS A 10 -5.47 7.18 8.00
CA HIS A 10 -6.79 6.63 7.72
C HIS A 10 -6.96 6.26 6.24
N ARG A 11 -6.39 7.05 5.32
CA ARG A 11 -6.30 6.71 3.89
C ARG A 11 -5.54 5.40 3.66
N GLN A 12 -4.38 5.26 4.31
CA GLN A 12 -3.60 4.02 4.23
C GLN A 12 -4.39 2.85 4.80
N TRP A 13 -5.02 3.04 5.97
CA TRP A 13 -5.82 1.98 6.61
C TRP A 13 -6.97 1.51 5.72
N PHE A 14 -7.73 2.42 5.10
CA PHE A 14 -8.82 2.08 4.18
C PHE A 14 -8.33 1.21 3.02
N ARG A 15 -7.23 1.65 2.39
CA ARG A 15 -6.61 0.93 1.27
C ARG A 15 -6.12 -0.45 1.68
N TYR A 16 -5.43 -0.56 2.81
CA TYR A 16 -4.95 -1.84 3.32
C TYR A 16 -6.09 -2.78 3.71
N ALA A 17 -7.17 -2.26 4.28
CA ALA A 17 -8.35 -3.05 4.62
C ALA A 17 -8.98 -3.67 3.36
N LEU A 18 -9.17 -2.88 2.30
CA LEU A 18 -9.70 -3.38 1.02
C LEU A 18 -8.78 -4.38 0.33
N LEU A 19 -7.46 -4.12 0.32
CA LEU A 19 -6.48 -5.07 -0.22
C LEU A 19 -6.55 -6.42 0.50
N ARG A 20 -6.61 -6.39 1.84
CA ARG A 20 -6.74 -7.62 2.63
C ARG A 20 -8.06 -8.32 2.35
N ALA A 21 -9.18 -7.60 2.29
CA ALA A 21 -10.46 -8.18 1.95
C ALA A 21 -10.39 -8.95 0.61
N GLY A 22 -9.83 -8.35 -0.44
CA GLY A 22 -9.69 -9.04 -1.73
C GLY A 22 -8.73 -10.24 -1.75
N GLN A 23 -7.80 -10.32 -0.78
CA GLN A 23 -6.88 -11.45 -0.64
C GLN A 23 -7.50 -12.61 0.15
N TYR A 24 -8.18 -12.31 1.26
CA TYR A 24 -8.71 -13.32 2.18
C TYR A 24 -10.11 -13.81 1.81
N CYS A 25 -10.96 -12.97 1.20
CA CYS A 25 -12.31 -13.38 0.81
C CYS A 25 -12.26 -14.34 -0.39
N SER A 26 -12.81 -15.54 -0.20
CA SER A 26 -12.79 -16.58 -1.22
C SER A 26 -13.89 -16.39 -2.27
N SER A 27 -15.06 -15.92 -1.82
CA SER A 27 -16.22 -15.59 -2.64
C SER A 27 -16.35 -14.08 -2.87
N PHE A 28 -17.20 -13.70 -3.83
CA PHE A 28 -17.51 -12.29 -4.08
C PHE A 28 -18.44 -11.73 -2.99
N GLU A 29 -19.33 -12.59 -2.50
CA GLU A 29 -20.31 -12.28 -1.46
C GLU A 29 -19.60 -11.91 -0.14
N ASP A 30 -18.62 -12.70 0.28
CA ASP A 30 -17.81 -12.41 1.49
C ASP A 30 -17.01 -11.11 1.33
N PHE A 31 -16.52 -10.85 0.12
CA PHE A 31 -15.79 -9.62 -0.18
C PHE A 31 -16.71 -8.40 -0.11
N GLU A 32 -17.92 -8.48 -0.67
CA GLU A 32 -18.91 -7.42 -0.63
C GLU A 32 -19.37 -7.12 0.80
N GLU A 33 -19.60 -8.15 1.60
CA GLU A 33 -19.94 -7.99 3.02
C GLU A 33 -18.80 -7.29 3.77
N THR A 34 -17.56 -7.76 3.59
CA THR A 34 -16.38 -7.16 4.22
C THR A 34 -16.17 -5.72 3.75
N ARG A 35 -16.37 -5.44 2.46
CA ARG A 35 -16.31 -4.09 1.88
C ARG A 35 -17.32 -3.18 2.57
N ARG A 36 -18.59 -3.58 2.66
CA ARG A 36 -19.64 -2.81 3.33
C ARG A 36 -19.31 -2.59 4.80
N PHE A 37 -18.78 -3.58 5.49
CA PHE A 37 -18.33 -3.45 6.88
C PHE A 37 -17.22 -2.39 7.03
N ILE A 38 -16.23 -2.38 6.14
CA ILE A 38 -15.17 -1.37 6.11
C ILE A 38 -15.79 0.02 5.88
N GLU A 39 -16.65 0.17 4.88
CA GLU A 39 -17.32 1.44 4.58
C GLU A 39 -18.10 1.98 5.78
N MET A 40 -18.93 1.13 6.38
CA MET A 40 -19.69 1.47 7.59
C MET A 40 -18.79 1.88 8.73
N THR A 41 -17.67 1.18 8.93
CA THR A 41 -16.69 1.54 9.98
C THR A 41 -16.12 2.94 9.76
N PHE A 42 -15.86 3.35 8.51
CA PHE A 42 -15.38 4.70 8.24
C PHE A 42 -16.50 5.74 8.39
N LEU A 43 -17.72 5.44 7.96
CA LEU A 43 -18.87 6.34 8.14
C LEU A 43 -19.13 6.62 9.62
N THR A 44 -19.12 5.59 10.47
CA THR A 44 -19.33 5.74 11.91
C THR A 44 -18.21 6.52 12.60
N ASN A 45 -17.00 6.51 12.04
CA ASN A 45 -15.88 7.33 12.49
C ASN A 45 -15.90 8.78 11.95
N GLY A 46 -16.99 9.18 11.26
CA GLY A 46 -17.20 10.56 10.79
C GLY A 46 -16.53 10.89 9.46
N PHE A 47 -16.11 9.90 8.68
CA PHE A 47 -15.64 10.13 7.31
C PHE A 47 -16.82 10.36 6.37
N SER A 48 -16.65 11.23 5.37
CA SER A 48 -17.70 11.51 4.38
C SER A 48 -17.88 10.36 3.39
N LEU A 49 -19.07 10.26 2.80
CA LEU A 49 -19.33 9.35 1.70
C LEU A 49 -18.38 9.61 0.52
N ASP A 50 -18.10 10.87 0.21
CA ASP A 50 -17.18 11.25 -0.87
C ASP A 50 -15.76 10.70 -0.64
N PHE A 51 -15.28 10.69 0.61
CA PHE A 51 -13.97 10.12 0.96
C PHE A 51 -13.92 8.62 0.65
N ILE A 52 -14.98 7.92 1.06
CA ILE A 52 -15.10 6.47 0.86
C ILE A 52 -15.20 6.15 -0.63
N GLU A 53 -16.10 6.83 -1.34
CA GLU A 53 -16.32 6.64 -2.77
C GLU A 53 -15.06 6.92 -3.58
N TYR A 54 -14.36 8.02 -3.27
CA TYR A 54 -13.07 8.33 -3.89
C TYR A 54 -12.07 7.20 -3.71
N HIS A 55 -11.94 6.66 -2.49
CA HIS A 55 -10.99 5.59 -2.21
C HIS A 55 -11.37 4.23 -2.81
N LEU A 56 -12.65 3.92 -2.90
CA LEU A 56 -13.14 2.74 -3.61
C LEU A 56 -12.85 2.84 -5.10
N ARG A 57 -13.19 3.96 -5.74
CA ARG A 57 -12.89 4.20 -7.16
C ARG A 57 -11.40 4.05 -7.44
N GLN A 58 -10.55 4.62 -6.59
CA GLN A 58 -9.09 4.51 -6.68
C GLN A 58 -8.59 3.08 -6.49
N PHE A 59 -9.23 2.30 -5.61
CA PHE A 59 -8.90 0.89 -5.44
C PHE A 59 -9.22 0.11 -6.72
N TYR A 60 -10.43 0.26 -7.27
CA TYR A 60 -10.82 -0.46 -8.47
C TYR A 60 -10.06 0.00 -9.71
N SER A 61 -9.80 1.30 -9.89
CA SER A 61 -9.03 1.81 -11.04
C SER A 61 -7.60 1.26 -11.08
N LYS A 62 -7.01 0.92 -9.93
CA LYS A 62 -5.70 0.28 -9.86
C LYS A 62 -5.69 -1.10 -10.53
N PHE A 63 -6.78 -1.85 -10.42
CA PHE A 63 -6.87 -3.23 -10.91
C PHE A 63 -7.71 -3.37 -12.20
N TYR A 64 -8.52 -2.36 -12.53
CA TYR A 64 -9.30 -2.28 -13.74
C TYR A 64 -8.90 -1.04 -14.55
N ARG A 65 -8.37 -1.26 -15.75
CA ARG A 65 -8.01 -0.19 -16.69
C ARG A 65 -9.21 0.52 -17.34
N SER A 66 -10.42 0.02 -17.15
CA SER A 66 -11.62 0.61 -17.75
C SER A 66 -12.23 1.61 -16.77
N GLU A 67 -11.89 2.88 -16.94
CA GLU A 67 -12.39 4.02 -16.14
C GLU A 67 -13.93 4.15 -16.16
N ASN A 68 -14.62 3.46 -17.07
CA ASN A 68 -16.04 3.66 -17.36
C ASN A 68 -16.98 2.53 -16.89
N GLN A 69 -16.50 1.48 -16.20
CA GLN A 69 -17.31 0.27 -15.95
C GLN A 69 -17.45 -0.19 -14.49
N ILE A 70 -17.04 0.60 -13.50
CA ILE A 70 -17.24 0.26 -12.08
C ILE A 70 -18.63 0.73 -11.63
N LYS A 71 -19.68 0.32 -12.33
CA LYS A 71 -21.06 0.50 -11.84
C LYS A 71 -21.57 -0.77 -11.18
N ASP A 72 -21.23 -1.93 -11.72
CA ASP A 72 -21.64 -3.22 -11.18
C ASP A 72 -20.47 -4.20 -11.12
N ILE A 73 -19.84 -4.30 -9.95
CA ILE A 73 -18.88 -5.37 -9.69
C ILE A 73 -19.68 -6.64 -9.54
N ASN A 74 -19.34 -7.65 -10.33
CA ASN A 74 -19.94 -8.97 -10.26
C ASN A 74 -18.88 -10.02 -9.90
N GLY A 75 -19.30 -11.25 -9.63
CA GLY A 75 -18.37 -12.32 -9.26
C GLY A 75 -17.29 -12.62 -10.31
N ARG A 76 -17.56 -12.40 -11.60
CA ARG A 76 -16.55 -12.56 -12.67
C ARG A 76 -15.49 -11.45 -12.59
N THR A 77 -15.94 -10.22 -12.42
CA THR A 77 -15.10 -9.05 -12.19
C THR A 77 -14.23 -9.34 -10.98
N TYR A 78 -14.80 -9.71 -9.83
CA TYR A 78 -14.04 -10.04 -8.62
C TYR A 78 -12.94 -11.08 -8.82
N ARG A 79 -13.16 -12.14 -9.62
CA ARG A 79 -12.10 -13.12 -9.93
C ARG A 79 -10.90 -12.49 -10.64
N ILE A 80 -11.13 -11.52 -11.53
CA ILE A 80 -10.07 -10.77 -12.21
C ILE A 80 -9.31 -9.91 -11.20
N LEU A 81 -10.03 -9.15 -10.36
CA LEU A 81 -9.43 -8.36 -9.27
C LEU A 81 -8.54 -9.24 -8.41
N ARG A 82 -9.07 -10.37 -7.95
CA ARG A 82 -8.37 -11.31 -7.08
C ARG A 82 -7.12 -11.87 -7.72
N ARG A 83 -7.16 -12.21 -9.02
CA ARG A 83 -5.98 -12.66 -9.77
C ARG A 83 -4.90 -11.57 -9.81
N GLU A 84 -5.26 -10.33 -10.12
CA GLU A 84 -4.30 -9.22 -10.17
C GLU A 84 -3.74 -8.89 -8.77
N LEU A 85 -4.56 -8.98 -7.72
CA LEU A 85 -4.11 -8.83 -6.34
C LEU A 85 -3.04 -9.87 -5.98
N PHE A 86 -3.28 -11.14 -6.27
CA PHE A 86 -2.29 -12.19 -6.01
C PHE A 86 -1.03 -12.02 -6.86
N ARG A 87 -1.18 -11.64 -8.13
CA ARG A 87 -0.04 -11.32 -8.99
C ARG A 87 0.83 -10.22 -8.39
N GLN A 88 0.23 -9.18 -7.83
CA GLN A 88 0.95 -8.10 -7.16
C GLN A 88 1.66 -8.60 -5.89
N VAL A 89 1.00 -9.43 -5.09
CA VAL A 89 1.61 -10.04 -3.88
C VAL A 89 2.79 -10.92 -4.25
N ASP A 90 2.67 -11.73 -5.30
CA ASP A 90 3.73 -12.61 -5.76
C ASP A 90 4.91 -11.82 -6.32
N ALA A 91 4.65 -10.71 -7.01
CA ALA A 91 5.71 -9.78 -7.43
C ALA A 91 6.48 -9.21 -6.22
N GLN A 92 5.76 -8.73 -5.20
CA GLN A 92 6.39 -8.22 -3.97
C GLN A 92 7.20 -9.29 -3.23
N LYS A 93 6.73 -10.55 -3.21
CA LYS A 93 7.48 -11.65 -2.63
C LYS A 93 8.77 -11.95 -3.39
N ARG A 94 8.74 -11.90 -4.73
CA ARG A 94 9.94 -12.10 -5.56
C ARG A 94 10.96 -10.99 -5.33
N GLU A 95 10.53 -9.73 -5.35
CA GLU A 95 11.39 -8.58 -5.07
C GLU A 95 12.06 -8.71 -3.70
N LEU A 96 11.30 -9.09 -2.66
CA LEU A 96 11.85 -9.32 -1.32
C LEU A 96 12.85 -10.48 -1.28
N GLN A 97 12.60 -11.56 -2.02
CA GLN A 97 13.52 -12.70 -2.10
C GLN A 97 14.82 -12.34 -2.83
N GLU A 98 14.73 -11.56 -3.90
CA GLU A 98 15.89 -11.04 -4.64
C GLU A 98 16.72 -10.12 -3.74
N GLU A 99 16.08 -9.21 -3.00
CA GLU A 99 16.75 -8.34 -2.03
C GLU A 99 17.48 -9.17 -0.95
N GLN A 100 16.83 -10.18 -0.37
CA GLN A 100 17.45 -11.07 0.61
C GLN A 100 18.64 -11.85 0.04
N GLN A 101 18.60 -12.25 -1.23
CA GLN A 101 19.72 -12.92 -1.91
C GLN A 101 20.89 -11.95 -2.12
N LEU A 102 20.62 -10.73 -2.57
CA LEU A 102 21.63 -9.69 -2.76
C LEU A 102 22.30 -9.30 -1.43
N GLN A 103 21.54 -9.25 -0.32
CA GLN A 103 22.08 -9.05 1.04
C GLN A 103 23.04 -10.17 1.43
N LYS A 104 22.64 -11.43 1.25
CA LYS A 104 23.50 -12.59 1.55
C LYS A 104 24.80 -12.60 0.74
N ASN A 105 24.72 -12.20 -0.52
CA ASN A 105 25.87 -12.17 -1.42
C ASN A 105 26.76 -10.93 -1.22
N HIS A 106 26.46 -10.05 -0.25
CA HIS A 106 27.13 -8.74 -0.07
C HIS A 106 27.15 -7.89 -1.36
N GLN A 107 26.17 -8.09 -2.24
CA GLN A 107 26.03 -7.39 -3.52
C GLN A 107 25.10 -6.17 -3.41
N LEU A 108 24.48 -5.98 -2.26
CA LEU A 108 23.63 -4.82 -1.98
C LEU A 108 24.51 -3.68 -1.48
N ILE A 109 24.66 -2.65 -2.31
CA ILE A 109 25.20 -1.36 -1.89
C ILE A 109 24.04 -0.61 -1.24
N ASP A 110 24.03 -0.55 0.08
CA ASP A 110 23.07 0.26 0.83
C ASP A 110 23.45 1.74 0.69
N LEU A 111 22.87 2.38 -0.31
CA LEU A 111 23.00 3.82 -0.51
C LEU A 111 22.02 4.53 0.44
N HIS A 112 22.51 4.91 1.61
CA HIS A 112 21.81 5.86 2.46
C HIS A 112 21.75 7.22 1.75
N TYR A 113 20.70 7.40 0.94
CA TYR A 113 20.35 8.70 0.37
C TYR A 113 20.05 9.66 1.51
N LEU A 114 21.02 10.51 1.85
CA LEU A 114 20.86 11.67 2.72
C LEU A 114 20.06 12.73 1.94
N PHE A 115 18.74 12.56 1.85
CA PHE A 115 17.86 13.61 1.39
C PHE A 115 17.51 14.50 2.58
N ASP A 116 18.24 15.62 2.66
CA ASP A 116 18.03 16.86 3.40
C ASP A 116 17.88 16.78 4.94
N TRP A 117 18.67 17.62 5.64
CA TRP A 117 18.58 17.99 7.07
C TRP A 117 19.54 17.32 8.10
N GLY A 118 20.82 17.11 7.78
CA GLY A 118 21.85 16.78 8.77
C GLY A 118 23.20 17.42 8.49
N SER A 119 23.92 17.92 9.51
CA SER A 119 25.13 18.73 9.34
C SER A 119 26.27 17.93 8.69
N LEU A 120 26.73 18.43 7.53
CA LEU A 120 27.88 17.96 6.76
C LEU A 120 29.15 17.67 7.59
N CYS A 121 29.27 18.25 8.79
CA CYS A 121 30.41 18.11 9.68
C CYS A 121 30.66 16.66 10.16
N GLN A 122 29.62 15.88 10.46
CA GLN A 122 29.81 14.51 10.99
C GLN A 122 30.28 13.51 9.91
N PHE A 123 29.85 13.71 8.66
CA PHE A 123 30.28 12.87 7.53
C PHE A 123 31.74 13.17 7.16
N ASN A 124 32.15 14.44 7.15
CA ASN A 124 33.54 14.80 6.89
C ASN A 124 34.49 14.29 7.99
N GLU A 125 34.11 14.34 9.27
CA GLU A 125 34.96 13.79 10.34
C GLU A 125 35.26 12.31 10.15
N THR A 126 34.28 11.50 9.76
CA THR A 126 34.50 10.05 9.54
C THR A 126 35.22 9.78 8.22
N PHE A 127 34.90 10.52 7.15
CA PHE A 127 35.55 10.35 5.85
C PHE A 127 37.03 10.75 5.87
N TYR A 128 37.39 11.85 6.55
CA TYR A 128 38.79 12.28 6.67
C TYR A 128 39.57 11.54 7.76
N GLN A 129 38.93 10.93 8.76
CA GLN A 129 39.61 10.08 9.75
C GLN A 129 39.94 8.68 9.20
N GLY A 130 39.17 8.16 8.23
CA GLY A 130 39.45 6.90 7.55
C GLY A 130 40.50 6.96 6.42
N GLY A 131 40.96 8.17 6.08
CA GLY A 131 41.88 8.43 4.97
C GLY A 131 43.35 8.60 5.37
N LYS A 132 43.84 7.87 6.38
CA LYS A 132 45.29 7.81 6.70
C LYS A 132 45.87 6.46 6.27
N CYS A 133 46.41 6.44 5.05
CA CYS A 133 47.60 5.66 4.75
C CYS A 133 48.82 6.38 5.33
#